data_AF-H8KVP9-F1
#
_entry.id   AF-H8KVP9-F1
#
_cell.length_a   1.000
_cell.length_b   1.000
_cell.length_c   1.000
_cell.angle_alpha   90.00
_cell.angle_beta   90.00
_cell.angle_gamma   90.00
#
_symmetry.space_group_name_H-M   'P 1'
#
loop_
_entity.id
_entity.type
_entity.pdbx_description
1 polymer ?
#
loop_
_entity_poly.entity_id
_entity_poly.type
_entity_poly.pdbx_seq_one_letter_code
_entity_poly.pdbx_strand_id
1 'polypeptide(L)'
;MIFKIQIVKAMKKIILLLSILFVGWQAASAQKWSELSKEEKMMKAKAFREDNQKYLKNTLGMTDTQLTDIDNVNACYLSTLDRIGRYVKTDEEKEKYAEVATAARSAQLDAIMGVEKRDQFMKYVEDKMKNSKIQLDK
;
A
#
# COMPACT_ATOMS: atom_id res chain seq x y z
N MET A 1 -45.76 23.23 20.61
CA MET A 1 -45.53 21.77 20.52
C MET A 1 -45.08 21.28 19.13
N ILE A 2 -45.31 22.05 18.05
CA ILE A 2 -44.98 21.67 16.66
C ILE A 2 -43.47 21.77 16.32
N PHE A 3 -42.74 22.72 16.93
CA PHE A 3 -41.30 22.94 16.67
C PHE A 3 -40.38 21.78 17.13
N LYS A 4 -40.76 21.03 18.17
CA LYS A 4 -39.93 19.91 18.68
C LYS A 4 -39.94 18.69 17.74
N ILE A 5 -40.98 18.53 16.92
CA ILE A 5 -41.18 17.31 16.10
C ILE A 5 -40.32 17.35 14.82
N GLN A 6 -40.10 18.53 14.23
CA GLN A 6 -39.30 18.65 13.00
C GLN A 6 -37.80 18.45 13.25
N ILE A 7 -37.27 18.90 14.39
CA ILE A 7 -35.86 18.73 14.78
C ILE A 7 -35.52 17.23 14.92
N VAL A 8 -36.45 16.44 15.49
CA VAL A 8 -36.26 14.99 15.67
C VAL A 8 -36.25 14.24 14.34
N LYS A 9 -37.05 14.65 13.34
CA LYS A 9 -37.02 14.05 11.99
C LYS A 9 -35.74 14.40 11.23
N ALA A 10 -35.19 15.61 11.41
CA ALA A 10 -33.94 16.03 10.78
C ALA A 10 -32.72 15.28 11.37
N MET A 11 -32.66 15.11 12.69
CA MET A 11 -31.58 14.35 13.35
C MET A 11 -31.53 12.89 12.91
N LYS A 12 -32.69 12.22 12.73
CA LYS A 12 -32.72 10.81 12.29
C LYS A 12 -32.14 10.61 10.88
N LYS A 13 -32.30 11.59 9.98
CA LYS A 13 -31.74 11.54 8.62
C LYS A 13 -30.22 11.74 8.60
N ILE A 14 -29.72 12.59 9.49
CA ILE A 14 -28.27 12.86 9.63
C ILE A 14 -27.55 11.65 10.24
N ILE A 15 -28.16 10.99 11.23
CA ILE A 15 -27.60 9.78 11.84
C ILE A 15 -27.52 8.63 10.81
N LEU A 16 -28.53 8.49 9.95
CA LEU A 16 -28.53 7.47 8.88
C LEU A 16 -27.45 7.72 7.81
N LEU A 17 -27.20 8.99 7.47
CA LEU A 17 -26.12 9.40 6.55
C LEU A 17 -24.72 9.15 7.13
N LEU A 18 -24.55 9.36 8.44
CA LEU A 18 -23.28 9.07 9.12
C LEU A 18 -22.99 7.56 9.17
N SER A 19 -24.01 6.71 9.35
CA SER A 19 -23.81 5.25 9.35
C SER A 19 -23.35 4.67 8.00
N ILE A 20 -23.66 5.32 6.86
CA ILE A 20 -23.21 4.85 5.53
C ILE A 20 -21.74 5.22 5.28
N LEU A 21 -21.26 6.33 5.87
CA LEU A 21 -19.86 6.76 5.74
C LEU A 21 -18.87 5.89 6.56
N PHE A 22 -19.32 5.27 7.66
CA PHE A 22 -18.46 4.39 8.47
C PHE A 22 -18.29 2.97 7.92
N VAL A 23 -19.20 2.49 7.06
CA VAL A 23 -19.07 1.16 6.44
C VAL A 23 -18.09 1.16 5.26
N GLY A 24 -17.80 2.33 4.68
CA GLY A 24 -16.85 2.46 3.56
C GLY A 24 -15.37 2.38 3.94
N TRP A 25 -15.02 2.44 5.23
CA TRP A 25 -13.60 2.55 5.65
C TRP A 25 -12.93 1.22 5.99
N GLN A 26 -13.65 0.09 6.01
CA GLN A 26 -13.06 -1.19 6.46
C GLN A 26 -12.43 -2.05 5.36
N ALA A 27 -12.23 -1.52 4.15
CA ALA A 27 -11.46 -2.20 3.11
C ALA A 27 -9.99 -1.75 3.10
N ALA A 28 -9.38 -1.54 4.27
CA ALA A 28 -7.95 -1.77 4.40
C ALA A 28 -7.75 -3.28 4.53
N SER A 29 -7.81 -3.99 3.40
CA SER A 29 -7.45 -5.39 3.35
C SER A 29 -6.00 -5.50 3.85
N ALA A 30 -5.82 -6.01 5.06
CA ALA A 30 -4.49 -6.31 5.57
C ALA A 30 -3.80 -7.26 4.58
N GLN A 31 -2.71 -6.80 3.97
CA GLN A 31 -1.95 -7.58 2.98
C GLN A 31 -1.28 -8.75 3.71
N LYS A 32 -1.52 -9.99 3.24
CA LYS A 32 -1.02 -11.18 3.94
C LYS A 32 0.47 -11.33 3.78
N TRP A 33 1.14 -11.98 4.73
CA TRP A 33 2.59 -12.24 4.63
C TRP A 33 2.96 -12.99 3.35
N SER A 34 2.13 -13.96 2.96
CA SER A 34 2.32 -14.71 1.72
C SER A 34 2.31 -13.81 0.47
N GLU A 35 1.54 -12.72 0.46
CA GLU A 35 1.47 -11.76 -0.65
C GLU A 35 2.67 -10.83 -0.65
N LEU A 36 3.08 -10.36 0.54
CA LEU A 36 4.30 -9.57 0.74
C LEU A 36 5.55 -10.33 0.28
N SER A 37 5.63 -11.64 0.55
CA SER A 37 6.74 -12.47 0.07
C SER A 37 6.79 -12.58 -1.46
N LYS A 38 5.63 -12.51 -2.14
CA LYS A 38 5.56 -12.47 -3.60
C LYS A 38 5.97 -11.11 -4.14
N GLU A 39 5.47 -10.02 -3.54
CA GLU A 39 5.90 -8.65 -3.84
C GLU A 39 7.43 -8.55 -3.72
N GLU A 40 7.98 -9.09 -2.64
CA GLU A 40 9.41 -9.07 -2.37
C GLU A 40 10.23 -9.73 -3.49
N LYS A 41 9.85 -10.95 -3.87
CA LYS A 41 10.51 -11.69 -4.94
C LYS A 41 10.38 -10.99 -6.29
N MET A 42 9.20 -10.44 -6.57
CA MET A 42 8.94 -9.71 -7.81
C MET A 42 9.75 -8.42 -7.89
N MET A 43 9.76 -7.60 -6.83
CA MET A 43 10.51 -6.34 -6.80
C MET A 43 12.02 -6.54 -6.90
N LYS A 44 12.53 -7.71 -6.48
CA LYS A 44 13.94 -8.10 -6.68
C LYS A 44 14.26 -8.45 -8.14
N ALA A 45 13.26 -8.82 -8.95
CA ALA A 45 13.50 -9.16 -10.36
C ALA A 45 13.89 -7.92 -11.17
N LYS A 46 14.98 -8.01 -11.94
CA LYS A 46 15.56 -6.88 -12.69
C LYS A 46 14.54 -6.20 -13.61
N ALA A 47 13.82 -6.97 -14.42
CA ALA A 47 12.82 -6.44 -15.34
C ALA A 47 11.67 -5.72 -14.61
N PHE A 48 11.26 -6.24 -13.44
CA PHE A 48 10.22 -5.59 -12.64
C PHE A 48 10.69 -4.23 -12.11
N ARG A 49 11.93 -4.16 -11.60
CA ARG A 49 12.53 -2.92 -11.12
C ARG A 49 12.73 -1.90 -12.24
N GLU A 50 13.24 -2.31 -13.40
CA GLU A 50 13.43 -1.44 -14.56
C GLU A 50 12.10 -0.84 -15.06
N ASP A 51 11.07 -1.66 -15.16
CA ASP A 51 9.73 -1.19 -15.53
C ASP A 51 9.15 -0.22 -14.50
N ASN A 52 9.36 -0.47 -13.19
CA ASN A 52 8.91 0.45 -12.14
C ASN A 52 9.61 1.80 -12.26
N GLN A 53 10.93 1.78 -12.46
CA GLN A 53 11.71 3.00 -12.70
C GLN A 53 11.23 3.75 -13.94
N LYS A 54 10.90 3.03 -15.02
CA LYS A 54 10.32 3.62 -16.24
C LYS A 54 8.96 4.27 -15.99
N TYR A 55 8.08 3.62 -15.24
CA TYR A 55 6.76 4.15 -14.88
C TYR A 55 6.88 5.40 -14.00
N LEU A 56 7.70 5.34 -12.95
CA LEU A 56 7.96 6.47 -12.06
C LEU A 56 8.51 7.69 -12.84
N LYS A 57 9.47 7.46 -13.74
CA LYS A 57 10.07 8.53 -14.54
C LYS A 57 9.12 9.10 -15.59
N ASN A 58 8.57 8.25 -16.44
CA ASN A 58 7.87 8.68 -17.65
C ASN A 58 6.39 8.96 -17.43
N THR A 59 5.77 8.32 -16.44
CA THR A 59 4.33 8.47 -16.15
C THR A 59 4.09 9.40 -14.98
N LEU A 60 4.84 9.24 -13.88
CA LEU A 60 4.66 10.08 -12.68
C LEU A 60 5.54 11.32 -12.67
N GLY A 61 6.44 11.47 -13.65
CA GLY A 61 7.32 12.63 -13.79
C GLY A 61 8.30 12.76 -12.63
N MET A 62 8.80 11.66 -12.08
CA MET A 62 9.81 11.68 -11.02
C MET A 62 11.15 12.14 -11.56
N THR A 63 11.83 12.98 -10.77
CA THR A 63 13.22 13.39 -11.01
C THR A 63 14.19 12.25 -10.71
N ASP A 64 15.41 12.29 -11.26
CA ASP A 64 16.42 11.25 -11.02
C ASP A 64 16.80 11.13 -9.53
N THR A 65 16.76 12.24 -8.77
CA THR A 65 16.94 12.23 -7.32
C THR A 65 15.81 11.46 -6.62
N GLN A 66 14.55 11.78 -6.93
CA GLN A 66 13.40 11.06 -6.36
C GLN A 66 13.41 9.58 -6.73
N LEU A 67 13.78 9.23 -7.96
CA LEU A 67 13.91 7.84 -8.41
C LEU A 67 14.94 7.07 -7.59
N THR A 68 16.07 7.71 -7.29
CA THR A 68 17.13 7.14 -6.43
C THR A 68 16.62 6.94 -5.00
N ASP A 69 15.93 7.93 -4.44
CA ASP A 69 15.37 7.85 -3.09
C ASP A 69 14.30 6.75 -2.98
N ILE A 70 13.44 6.61 -3.98
CA ILE A 70 12.43 5.54 -4.05
C ILE A 70 13.10 4.16 -4.12
N ASP A 71 14.16 4.01 -4.91
CA ASP A 71 14.91 2.75 -4.99
C ASP A 71 15.54 2.40 -3.64
N ASN A 72 16.09 3.38 -2.92
CA ASN A 72 16.66 3.18 -1.58
C ASN A 72 15.58 2.77 -0.56
N VAL A 73 14.42 3.43 -0.58
CA VAL A 73 13.26 3.08 0.27
C VAL A 73 12.80 1.65 -0.01
N ASN A 74 12.64 1.28 -1.29
CA ASN A 74 12.24 -0.07 -1.66
C ASN A 74 13.31 -1.10 -1.27
N ALA A 75 14.59 -0.81 -1.44
CA ALA A 75 15.67 -1.72 -1.02
C ALA A 75 15.66 -1.96 0.50
N CYS A 76 15.47 -0.90 1.30
CA CYS A 76 15.36 -0.99 2.75
C CYS A 76 14.15 -1.83 3.18
N TYR A 77 13.00 -1.59 2.56
CA TYR A 77 11.78 -2.36 2.79
C TYR A 77 11.98 -3.85 2.47
N LEU A 78 12.53 -4.17 1.30
CA LEU A 78 12.78 -5.54 0.86
C LEU A 78 13.77 -6.28 1.78
N SER A 79 14.83 -5.60 2.22
CA SER A 79 15.75 -6.16 3.21
C SER A 79 15.07 -6.40 4.56
N THR A 80 14.14 -5.53 4.94
CA THR A 80 13.38 -5.67 6.18
C THR A 80 12.41 -6.86 6.10
N LEU A 81 11.71 -7.04 4.99
CA LEU A 81 10.87 -8.22 4.75
C LEU A 81 11.71 -9.50 4.77
N ASP A 82 12.84 -9.55 4.08
CA ASP A 82 13.75 -10.71 4.11
C ASP A 82 14.19 -11.04 5.55
N ARG A 83 14.52 -10.03 6.37
CA ARG A 83 14.86 -10.21 7.79
C ARG A 83 13.68 -10.76 8.60
N ILE A 84 12.48 -10.21 8.41
CA ILE A 84 11.25 -10.71 9.07
C ILE A 84 11.05 -12.18 8.71
N GLY A 85 11.14 -12.53 7.42
CA GLY A 85 10.98 -13.90 6.93
C GLY A 85 11.99 -14.89 7.51
N ARG A 86 13.23 -14.46 7.77
CA ARG A 86 14.29 -15.30 8.36
C ARG A 86 14.15 -15.50 9.86
N TYR A 87 13.84 -14.44 10.61
CA TYR A 87 13.99 -14.45 12.06
C TYR A 87 12.67 -14.61 12.82
N VAL A 88 11.54 -14.21 12.24
CA VAL A 88 10.23 -14.29 12.89
C VAL A 88 9.61 -15.66 12.63
N LYS A 89 9.09 -16.30 13.69
CA LYS A 89 8.74 -17.73 13.66
C LYS A 89 7.31 -17.98 13.20
N THR A 90 6.36 -17.17 13.63
CA THR A 90 4.94 -17.34 13.30
C THR A 90 4.55 -16.41 12.15
N ASP A 91 3.59 -16.84 11.34
CA ASP A 91 3.09 -16.00 10.25
C ASP A 91 2.30 -14.79 10.78
N GLU A 92 1.61 -14.93 11.91
CA GLU A 92 0.92 -13.81 12.58
C GLU A 92 1.89 -12.71 13.00
N GLU A 93 3.03 -13.06 13.61
CA GLU A 93 4.05 -12.06 13.94
C GLU A 93 4.71 -11.48 12.69
N LYS A 94 4.91 -12.28 11.63
CA LYS A 94 5.45 -11.76 10.37
C LYS A 94 4.51 -10.73 9.76
N GLU A 95 3.21 -10.99 9.75
CA GLU A 95 2.20 -10.03 9.29
C GLU A 95 2.24 -8.74 10.10
N LYS A 96 2.29 -8.84 11.44
CA LYS A 96 2.39 -7.68 12.32
C LYS A 96 3.64 -6.83 12.04
N TYR A 97 4.81 -7.45 11.90
CA TYR A 97 6.04 -6.70 11.62
C TYR A 97 6.06 -6.14 10.20
N ALA A 98 5.50 -6.88 9.24
CA ALA A 98 5.42 -6.42 7.86
C ALA A 98 4.49 -5.22 7.73
N GLU A 99 3.36 -5.20 8.44
CA GLU A 99 2.44 -4.06 8.47
C GLU A 99 3.18 -2.77 8.88
N VAL A 100 4.00 -2.84 9.92
CA VAL A 100 4.83 -1.70 10.37
C VAL A 100 5.84 -1.29 9.29
N ALA A 101 6.51 -2.26 8.64
CA ALA A 101 7.46 -1.98 7.57
C ALA A 101 6.78 -1.36 6.33
N THR A 102 5.58 -1.83 5.98
CA THR A 102 4.77 -1.33 4.87
C THR A 102 4.27 0.08 5.16
N ALA A 103 3.85 0.36 6.39
CA ALA A 103 3.46 1.70 6.82
C ALA A 103 4.65 2.69 6.78
N ALA A 104 5.83 2.27 7.25
CA ALA A 104 7.04 3.08 7.19
C ALA A 104 7.46 3.38 5.73
N ARG A 105 7.46 2.36 4.86
CA ARG A 105 7.69 2.54 3.43
C ARG A 105 6.72 3.53 2.82
N SER A 106 5.43 3.39 3.14
CA SER A 106 4.38 4.27 2.64
C SER A 106 4.63 5.73 3.01
N ALA A 107 4.96 6.01 4.28
CA ALA A 107 5.27 7.36 4.74
C ALA A 107 6.51 7.95 4.05
N GLN A 108 7.54 7.13 3.81
CA GLN A 108 8.73 7.55 3.08
C GLN A 108 8.42 7.86 1.60
N LEU A 109 7.61 7.03 0.94
CA LEU A 109 7.18 7.30 -0.44
C LEU A 109 6.31 8.57 -0.50
N ASP A 110 5.39 8.76 0.45
CA ASP A 110 4.57 9.97 0.54
C ASP A 110 5.44 11.22 0.66
N ALA A 111 6.54 11.17 1.43
CA ALA A 111 7.50 12.27 1.54
C ALA A 111 8.28 12.55 0.25
N ILE A 112 8.54 11.54 -0.59
CA ILE A 112 9.32 11.68 -1.82
C ILE A 112 8.46 12.14 -3.00
N MET A 113 7.29 11.52 -3.21
CA MET A 113 6.47 11.71 -4.41
C MET A 113 5.09 12.34 -4.13
N GLY A 114 4.68 12.44 -2.87
CA GLY A 114 3.33 12.84 -2.48
C GLY A 114 2.33 11.68 -2.54
N VAL A 115 1.29 11.77 -1.69
CA VAL A 115 0.25 10.75 -1.49
C VAL A 115 -0.41 10.32 -2.80
N GLU A 116 -0.80 11.29 -3.64
CA GLU A 116 -1.51 10.99 -4.90
C GLU A 116 -0.67 10.11 -5.84
N LYS A 117 0.61 10.43 -6.01
CA LYS A 117 1.51 9.65 -6.87
C LYS A 117 1.88 8.32 -6.24
N ARG A 118 1.99 8.25 -4.91
CA ARG A 118 2.14 6.98 -4.18
C ARG A 118 0.98 6.07 -4.47
N ASP A 119 -0.26 6.55 -4.38
CA ASP A 119 -1.46 5.75 -4.63
C ASP A 119 -1.49 5.21 -6.07
N GLN A 120 -1.14 6.05 -7.06
CA GLN A 120 -1.01 5.64 -8.46
C GLN A 120 0.08 4.57 -8.64
N PHE A 121 1.24 4.76 -8.01
CA PHE A 121 2.34 3.80 -8.07
C PHE A 121 1.98 2.46 -7.42
N MET A 122 1.36 2.48 -6.23
CA MET A 122 0.94 1.26 -5.53
C MET A 122 -0.11 0.50 -6.32
N LYS A 123 -1.08 1.20 -6.91
CA LYS A 123 -2.05 0.59 -7.82
C LYS A 123 -1.37 -0.05 -9.03
N TYR A 124 -0.43 0.63 -9.66
CA TYR A 124 0.35 0.08 -10.77
C TYR A 124 1.11 -1.19 -10.36
N VAL A 125 1.76 -1.20 -9.19
CA VAL A 125 2.45 -2.38 -8.65
C VAL A 125 1.47 -3.52 -8.38
N GLU A 126 0.33 -3.24 -7.76
CA GLU A 126 -0.71 -4.23 -7.46
C GLU A 126 -1.30 -4.85 -8.73
N ASP A 127 -1.68 -4.02 -9.72
CA ASP A 127 -2.18 -4.47 -11.00
C ASP A 127 -1.13 -5.31 -11.73
N LYS A 128 0.15 -4.93 -11.63
CA LYS A 128 1.24 -5.72 -12.18
C LYS A 128 1.37 -7.06 -11.46
N MET A 129 1.29 -7.10 -10.13
CA MET A 129 1.32 -8.36 -9.36
C MET A 129 0.18 -9.30 -9.73
N LYS A 130 -1.04 -8.77 -9.91
CA LYS A 130 -2.20 -9.55 -10.34
C LYS A 130 -2.05 -10.13 -11.75
N ASN A 131 -1.47 -9.35 -12.66
CA ASN A 131 -1.31 -9.72 -14.08
C ASN A 131 -0.02 -10.49 -14.38
N SER A 132 0.92 -10.46 -13.44
CA SER A 132 2.19 -11.16 -13.56
C SER A 132 1.99 -12.66 -13.36
N LYS A 133 1.94 -13.41 -14.46
CA LYS A 133 2.09 -14.88 -14.47
C LYS A 133 3.54 -15.28 -14.15
N ILE A 134 4.16 -14.70 -13.14
CA ILE A 134 5.55 -15.01 -12.81
C ILE A 134 5.57 -16.42 -12.24
N GLN A 135 6.08 -17.36 -13.04
CA GLN A 135 6.75 -18.55 -12.53
C GLN A 135 7.95 -18.03 -11.75
N LEU A 136 7.78 -17.90 -10.43
CA LEU A 136 8.88 -17.67 -9.51
C LEU A 136 9.63 -19.01 -9.47
N ASP A 137 10.62 -19.16 -10.34
CA ASP A 137 11.46 -20.35 -10.38
C ASP A 137 11.95 -20.68 -8.96
N LYS A 138 11.86 -21.97 -8.64
CA LYS A 138 12.14 -22.58 -7.33
C LYS A 138 13.57 -22.35 -6.89
#